data_AF-B2C438-F1
#
_entry.id   AF-B2C438-F1
#
_cell.length_a   1.000
_cell.length_b   1.000
_cell.length_c   1.000
_cell.angle_alpha   90.00
_cell.angle_beta   90.00
_cell.angle_gamma   90.00
#
_symmetry.space_group_name_H-M   'P 1'
#
loop_
_entity.id
_entity.type
_entity.pdbx_description
1 polymer ?
#
loop_
_entity_poly.entity_id
_entity_poly.type
_entity_poly.pdbx_seq_one_letter_code
_entity_poly.pdbx_strand_id
1 'polypeptide(L)'
;IGSPPGYIGYSEGGQLTEKVYLKPNSIILFDEIEKAHPDIYNIMLQILDEGRLTDTTGKLIDFTNTIILLTSNLGCPKSYDKYLQNKNYLSELDLQDIRQNIQLSINNYFKPEFLNRLTNILIFNPLNIKDLLLICNKFIENLKLKLHLNKLNIFININYNIKYILVKL
;
A
#
# COMPACT_ATOMS: atom_id res chain seq x y z
N ILE A 1 -5.90 -18.86 -4.99
CA ILE A 1 -6.40 -19.51 -6.23
C ILE A 1 -7.47 -20.56 -5.92
N GLY A 2 -7.43 -21.16 -4.73
CA GLY A 2 -8.35 -22.21 -4.29
C GLY A 2 -7.51 -23.35 -3.72
N SER A 3 -8.12 -24.29 -2.99
CA SER A 3 -7.40 -25.52 -2.60
C SER A 3 -7.27 -26.45 -3.82
N PRO A 4 -6.19 -27.24 -3.94
CA PRO A 4 -6.07 -28.26 -4.96
C PRO A 4 -7.09 -29.41 -4.78
N PRO A 5 -7.33 -30.22 -5.83
CA PRO A 5 -8.24 -31.38 -5.76
C PRO A 5 -7.90 -32.30 -4.58
N GLY A 6 -8.87 -32.57 -3.71
CA GLY A 6 -8.71 -33.46 -2.55
C GLY A 6 -8.45 -32.77 -1.20
N TYR A 7 -8.43 -31.43 -1.14
CA TYR A 7 -8.31 -30.66 0.10
C TYR A 7 -9.63 -29.92 0.46
N ILE A 8 -9.84 -29.64 1.75
CA ILE A 8 -10.96 -28.81 2.22
C ILE A 8 -10.89 -27.43 1.55
N GLY A 9 -12.00 -26.95 0.99
CA GLY A 9 -12.07 -25.70 0.21
C GLY A 9 -11.81 -25.87 -1.31
N TYR A 10 -11.79 -27.11 -1.83
CA TYR A 10 -11.63 -27.38 -3.26
C TYR A 10 -12.78 -26.85 -4.14
N SER A 11 -14.01 -26.87 -3.62
CA SER A 11 -15.21 -26.40 -4.32
C SER A 11 -15.47 -24.89 -4.16
N GLU A 12 -14.68 -24.20 -3.33
CA GLU A 12 -14.69 -22.74 -3.25
C GLU A 12 -13.64 -22.21 -4.23
N GLY A 13 -14.08 -21.42 -5.21
CA GLY A 13 -13.15 -20.67 -6.04
C GLY A 13 -12.21 -19.85 -5.16
N GLY A 14 -11.00 -19.55 -5.62
CA GLY A 14 -10.09 -18.76 -4.79
C GLY A 14 -10.70 -17.40 -4.43
N GLN A 15 -10.48 -16.95 -3.19
CA GLN A 15 -11.06 -15.70 -2.67
C GLN A 15 -10.77 -14.46 -3.54
N LEU A 16 -9.60 -14.42 -4.19
CA LEU A 16 -9.22 -13.37 -5.12
C LEU A 16 -9.92 -13.55 -6.48
N THR A 17 -9.76 -14.74 -7.03
CA THR A 17 -10.21 -15.17 -8.35
C THR A 17 -11.72 -15.02 -8.53
N GLU A 18 -12.51 -15.38 -7.51
CA GLU A 18 -13.96 -15.24 -7.54
C GLU A 18 -14.42 -13.78 -7.48
N LYS A 19 -13.77 -12.96 -6.64
CA LYS A 19 -14.09 -11.53 -6.53
C LYS A 19 -13.85 -10.79 -7.84
N VAL A 20 -12.73 -11.08 -8.51
CA VAL A 20 -12.40 -10.46 -9.81
C VAL A 20 -13.33 -10.95 -10.90
N TYR A 21 -13.68 -12.24 -10.89
CA TYR A 21 -14.68 -12.77 -11.83
C TYR A 21 -16.05 -12.08 -11.70
N LEU A 22 -16.52 -11.86 -10.47
CA LEU A 22 -17.79 -11.16 -10.21
C LEU A 22 -17.71 -9.66 -10.48
N LYS A 23 -16.54 -9.04 -10.29
CA LYS A 23 -16.30 -7.60 -10.43
C LYS A 23 -14.95 -7.34 -11.14
N PRO A 24 -14.91 -7.47 -12.48
CA PRO A 24 -13.66 -7.37 -13.24
C PRO A 24 -13.04 -5.96 -13.22
N ASN A 25 -13.87 -4.92 -13.07
CA ASN A 25 -13.42 -3.54 -12.91
C ASN A 25 -13.18 -3.25 -11.43
N SER A 26 -12.03 -3.68 -10.92
CA SER A 26 -11.71 -3.58 -9.49
C SER A 26 -10.31 -3.02 -9.25
N ILE A 27 -10.09 -2.54 -8.02
CA ILE A 27 -8.76 -2.22 -7.50
C ILE A 27 -8.39 -3.31 -6.50
N ILE A 28 -7.26 -3.96 -6.71
CA ILE A 28 -6.71 -4.99 -5.82
C ILE A 28 -5.49 -4.42 -5.13
N LEU A 29 -5.44 -4.55 -3.81
CA LEU A 29 -4.31 -4.15 -2.99
C LEU A 29 -3.62 -5.40 -2.43
N PHE A 30 -2.32 -5.55 -2.71
CA PHE A 30 -1.45 -6.47 -2.01
C PHE A 30 -0.59 -5.67 -1.05
N ASP A 31 -0.82 -5.91 0.24
CA ASP A 31 -0.10 -5.22 1.29
C ASP A 31 1.18 -5.99 1.67
N GLU A 32 2.28 -5.26 1.87
CA GLU A 32 3.59 -5.80 2.28
C GLU A 32 4.04 -7.02 1.45
N ILE A 33 4.11 -6.85 0.13
CA ILE A 33 4.38 -7.95 -0.81
C ILE A 33 5.72 -8.66 -0.54
N GLU A 34 6.68 -8.00 0.09
CA GLU A 34 7.96 -8.60 0.53
C GLU A 34 7.82 -9.67 1.63
N LYS A 35 6.65 -9.79 2.27
CA LYS A 35 6.36 -10.84 3.25
C LYS A 35 5.67 -12.05 2.62
N ALA A 36 5.27 -11.96 1.35
CA ALA A 36 4.57 -13.03 0.67
C ALA A 36 5.47 -14.25 0.44
N HIS A 37 4.87 -15.44 0.49
CA HIS A 37 5.57 -16.69 0.17
C HIS A 37 6.04 -16.70 -1.30
N PRO A 38 7.20 -17.30 -1.63
CA PRO A 38 7.73 -17.39 -2.99
C PRO A 38 6.71 -17.82 -4.06
N ASP A 39 5.79 -18.73 -3.73
CA ASP A 39 4.78 -19.23 -4.67
C ASP A 39 3.80 -18.14 -5.14
N ILE A 40 3.59 -17.09 -4.35
CA ILE A 40 2.76 -15.94 -4.74
C ILE A 40 3.38 -15.18 -5.92
N TYR A 41 4.71 -15.15 -6.05
CA TYR A 41 5.37 -14.42 -7.13
C TYR A 41 5.06 -15.03 -8.50
N ASN A 42 5.04 -16.36 -8.63
CA ASN A 42 4.73 -17.01 -9.91
C ASN A 42 3.31 -16.67 -10.37
N ILE A 43 2.37 -16.65 -9.42
CA ILE A 43 0.98 -16.27 -9.65
C ILE A 43 0.88 -14.80 -10.07
N MET A 44 1.60 -13.92 -9.37
CA MET A 44 1.62 -12.49 -9.71
C MET A 44 2.25 -12.24 -11.09
N LEU A 45 3.35 -12.91 -11.43
CA LEU A 45 3.95 -12.83 -12.75
C LEU A 45 2.95 -13.22 -13.84
N GLN A 46 2.20 -14.31 -13.65
CA GLN A 46 1.18 -14.70 -14.62
C GLN A 46 0.10 -13.61 -14.80
N ILE A 47 -0.38 -13.03 -13.70
CA ILE A 47 -1.39 -11.98 -13.75
C ILE A 47 -0.84 -10.71 -14.41
N LEU A 48 0.38 -10.30 -14.05
CA LEU A 48 1.00 -9.07 -14.57
C LEU A 48 1.45 -9.21 -16.03
N ASP A 49 1.76 -10.44 -16.49
CA ASP A 49 2.21 -10.72 -17.85
C ASP A 49 1.03 -10.95 -18.80
N GLU A 50 0.16 -11.90 -18.46
CA GLU A 50 -0.92 -12.38 -19.33
C GLU A 50 -2.23 -11.64 -19.09
N GLY A 51 -2.34 -10.88 -18.00
CA GLY A 51 -3.60 -10.29 -17.57
C GLY A 51 -4.64 -11.34 -17.19
N ARG A 52 -4.23 -12.59 -16.94
CA ARG A 52 -5.13 -13.72 -16.74
C ARG A 52 -4.60 -14.67 -15.67
N LEU A 53 -5.51 -15.38 -15.01
CA LEU A 53 -5.17 -16.44 -14.07
C LEU A 53 -6.17 -17.58 -14.20
N THR A 54 -5.67 -18.81 -14.27
CA THR A 54 -6.51 -20.00 -14.21
C THR A 54 -6.59 -20.49 -12.77
N ASP A 55 -7.80 -20.68 -12.25
CA ASP A 55 -7.98 -21.19 -10.91
C ASP A 55 -7.87 -22.72 -10.79
N THR A 56 -7.94 -23.26 -9.57
CA THR A 56 -7.82 -24.71 -9.35
C THR A 56 -9.04 -25.51 -9.85
N THR A 57 -10.13 -24.82 -10.19
CA THR A 57 -11.31 -25.40 -10.84
C THR A 57 -11.20 -25.40 -12.37
N GLY A 58 -10.11 -24.82 -12.91
CA GLY A 58 -9.88 -24.68 -14.35
C GLY A 58 -10.51 -23.43 -14.96
N LYS A 59 -11.05 -22.53 -14.14
CA LYS A 59 -11.71 -21.32 -14.61
C LYS A 59 -10.69 -20.24 -14.91
N LEU A 60 -10.72 -19.72 -16.14
CA LEU A 60 -9.89 -18.60 -16.57
C LEU A 60 -10.52 -17.27 -16.13
N ILE A 61 -9.73 -16.42 -15.49
CA ILE A 61 -10.17 -15.13 -14.95
C ILE A 61 -9.32 -14.04 -15.57
N ASP A 62 -9.99 -12.97 -16.00
CA ASP A 62 -9.41 -11.82 -16.69
C ASP A 62 -9.19 -10.66 -15.72
N PHE A 63 -7.96 -10.17 -15.67
CA PHE A 63 -7.47 -9.06 -14.85
C PHE A 63 -7.17 -7.80 -15.69
N THR A 64 -7.42 -7.81 -17.01
CA THR A 64 -7.08 -6.69 -17.91
C THR A 64 -7.74 -5.36 -17.52
N ASN A 65 -8.92 -5.40 -16.87
CA ASN A 65 -9.62 -4.21 -16.37
C ASN A 65 -9.44 -3.98 -14.85
N THR A 66 -8.46 -4.64 -14.24
CA THR A 66 -8.16 -4.53 -12.82
C THR A 66 -6.91 -3.70 -12.59
N ILE A 67 -6.99 -2.75 -11.65
CA ILE A 67 -5.81 -2.01 -11.18
C ILE A 67 -5.21 -2.77 -10.00
N ILE A 68 -3.93 -3.13 -10.11
CA ILE A 68 -3.19 -3.81 -9.04
C ILE A 68 -2.27 -2.79 -8.36
N LEU A 69 -2.45 -2.64 -7.05
CA LEU A 69 -1.60 -1.84 -6.18
C LEU A 69 -0.83 -2.77 -5.27
N LEU A 70 0.48 -2.58 -5.21
CA LEU A 70 1.38 -3.28 -4.31
C LEU A 70 1.96 -2.28 -3.33
N THR A 71 2.04 -2.64 -2.05
CA THR A 71 2.80 -1.88 -1.05
C THR A 71 4.02 -2.68 -0.62
N SER A 72 5.07 -1.97 -0.24
CA SER A 72 6.26 -2.57 0.34
C SER A 72 6.94 -1.61 1.29
N ASN A 73 7.48 -2.15 2.38
CA ASN A 73 8.29 -1.40 3.35
C ASN A 73 9.80 -1.61 3.15
N LEU A 74 10.22 -2.19 2.02
CA LEU A 74 11.63 -2.47 1.72
C LEU A 74 12.47 -1.19 1.65
N GLY A 75 13.59 -1.21 2.37
CA GLY A 75 14.54 -0.09 2.39
C GLY A 75 14.03 1.16 3.14
N CYS A 76 12.79 1.16 3.63
CA CYS A 76 12.29 2.26 4.45
C CYS A 76 13.08 2.33 5.77
N PRO A 77 13.65 3.50 6.12
CA PRO A 77 14.37 3.65 7.39
C PRO A 77 13.39 3.52 8.56
N LYS A 78 13.78 2.77 9.60
CA LYS A 78 12.99 2.65 10.85
C LYS A 78 12.88 3.99 11.60
N SER A 79 13.90 4.84 11.45
CA SER A 79 13.95 6.18 12.00
C SER A 79 14.77 7.08 11.09
N TYR A 80 14.46 8.38 11.11
CA TYR A 80 15.20 9.42 10.40
C TYR A 80 16.28 10.08 11.25
N ASP A 81 16.58 9.59 12.46
CA ASP A 81 17.54 10.20 13.40
C ASP A 81 18.91 10.45 12.77
N LYS A 82 19.41 9.50 11.96
CA LYS A 82 20.66 9.64 11.20
C LYS A 82 20.64 10.89 10.31
N TYR A 83 19.50 11.13 9.67
CA TYR A 83 19.30 12.27 8.78
C TYR A 83 18.94 13.54 9.53
N LEU A 84 18.47 13.48 10.77
CA LEU A 84 18.05 14.68 11.52
C LEU A 84 19.12 15.17 12.52
N GLN A 85 20.34 14.61 12.48
CA GLN A 85 21.44 15.08 13.31
C GLN A 85 21.70 16.57 13.04
N ASN A 86 21.52 17.39 14.08
CA ASN A 86 21.69 18.84 14.05
C ASN A 86 20.71 19.62 13.14
N LYS A 87 19.60 19.01 12.69
CA LYS A 87 18.57 19.69 11.91
C LYS A 87 17.16 19.18 12.21
N ASN A 88 16.17 20.08 12.07
CA ASN A 88 14.77 19.78 12.35
C ASN A 88 13.96 19.38 11.11
N TYR A 89 14.62 19.18 9.96
CA TYR A 89 13.97 18.84 8.70
C TYR A 89 14.89 18.00 7.81
N LEU A 90 14.28 17.24 6.90
CA LEU A 90 14.98 16.50 5.86
C LEU A 90 15.21 17.43 4.66
N SER A 91 16.47 17.62 4.29
CA SER A 91 16.86 18.34 3.09
C SER A 91 16.61 17.50 1.83
N GLU A 92 16.63 18.14 0.67
CA GLU A 92 16.48 17.43 -0.62
C GLU A 92 17.56 16.36 -0.82
N LEU A 93 18.78 16.62 -0.35
CA LEU A 93 19.88 15.65 -0.41
C LEU A 93 19.60 14.41 0.45
N ASP A 94 19.01 14.58 1.65
CA ASP A 94 18.64 13.43 2.50
C ASP A 94 17.53 12.61 1.85
N LEU A 95 16.52 13.28 1.28
CA LEU A 95 15.41 12.63 0.59
C LEU A 95 15.91 11.84 -0.63
N GLN A 96 16.90 12.36 -1.36
CA GLN A 96 17.53 11.65 -2.46
C GLN A 96 18.29 10.41 -1.99
N ASP A 97 19.08 10.50 -0.92
CA ASP A 97 19.78 9.35 -0.34
C ASP A 97 18.79 8.27 0.13
N ILE A 98 17.73 8.65 0.84
CA ILE A 98 16.68 7.72 1.27
C ILE A 98 16.03 7.01 0.07
N ARG A 99 15.68 7.76 -0.99
CA ARG A 99 15.11 7.19 -2.22
C ARG A 99 16.06 6.20 -2.90
N GLN A 100 17.35 6.52 -2.97
CA GLN A 100 18.36 5.63 -3.53
C GLN A 100 18.48 4.34 -2.70
N ASN A 101 18.49 4.45 -1.37
CA ASN A 101 18.55 3.28 -0.49
C ASN A 101 17.30 2.37 -0.64
N ILE A 102 16.11 2.96 -0.78
CA ILE A 102 14.87 2.22 -1.06
C ILE A 102 14.97 1.52 -2.42
N GLN A 103 15.39 2.23 -3.46
CA GLN A 103 15.52 1.67 -4.81
C GLN A 103 16.53 0.52 -4.88
N LEU A 104 17.68 0.65 -4.19
CA LEU A 104 18.67 -0.42 -4.07
C LEU A 104 18.08 -1.64 -3.34
N SER A 105 17.32 -1.42 -2.28
CA SER A 105 16.67 -2.50 -1.52
C SER A 105 15.63 -3.24 -2.36
N ILE A 106 14.82 -2.52 -3.15
CA ILE A 106 13.85 -3.08 -4.09
C ILE A 106 14.57 -3.94 -5.14
N ASN A 107 15.63 -3.41 -5.76
CA ASN A 107 16.38 -4.12 -6.82
C ASN A 107 17.12 -5.36 -6.31
N ASN A 108 17.57 -5.35 -5.05
CA ASN A 108 18.24 -6.50 -4.44
C ASN A 108 17.27 -7.59 -4.01
N TYR A 109 16.06 -7.21 -3.60
CA TYR A 109 15.07 -8.15 -3.08
C TYR A 109 14.21 -8.76 -4.20
N PHE A 110 13.63 -7.93 -5.08
CA PHE A 110 12.78 -8.42 -6.16
C PHE A 110 13.60 -8.77 -7.40
N LYS A 111 13.24 -9.88 -8.03
CA LYS A 111 13.84 -10.27 -9.31
C LYS A 111 13.49 -9.24 -10.39
N PRO A 112 14.42 -8.96 -11.35
CA PRO A 112 14.15 -8.07 -12.48
C PRO A 112 12.90 -8.45 -13.27
N GLU A 113 12.62 -9.75 -13.40
CA GLU A 113 11.41 -10.28 -14.05
C GLU A 113 10.12 -9.71 -13.45
N PHE A 114 10.05 -9.55 -12.13
CA PHE A 114 8.88 -8.98 -11.47
C PHE A 114 8.82 -7.46 -11.65
N LEU A 115 9.95 -6.78 -11.45
CA LEU A 115 10.03 -5.31 -11.55
C LEU A 115 9.69 -4.81 -12.95
N ASN A 116 10.12 -5.53 -13.99
CA ASN A 116 9.86 -5.19 -15.39
C ASN A 116 8.38 -5.27 -15.78
N ARG A 117 7.53 -5.86 -14.93
CA ARG A 117 6.07 -6.00 -15.16
C ARG A 117 5.26 -4.96 -14.41
N LEU A 118 5.89 -4.27 -13.47
CA LEU A 118 5.28 -3.14 -12.80
C LEU A 118 5.28 -1.94 -13.74
N THR A 119 4.11 -1.32 -13.93
CA THR A 119 4.00 -0.12 -14.76
C THR A 119 4.81 1.04 -14.17
N ASN A 120 4.66 1.27 -12.86
CA ASN A 120 5.33 2.34 -12.14
C ASN A 120 5.66 1.89 -10.72
N ILE A 121 6.81 2.34 -10.21
CA ILE A 121 7.19 2.22 -8.81
C ILE A 121 7.19 3.62 -8.21
N LEU A 122 6.35 3.84 -7.19
CA LEU A 122 6.21 5.12 -6.52
C LEU A 122 6.87 5.07 -5.14
N ILE A 123 7.88 5.89 -4.92
CA ILE A 123 8.53 6.05 -3.62
C ILE A 123 7.91 7.25 -2.90
N PHE A 124 7.27 6.99 -1.75
CA PHE A 124 6.67 8.03 -0.92
C PHE A 124 7.73 8.79 -0.14
N ASN A 125 7.59 10.11 -0.11
CA ASN A 125 8.41 10.93 0.78
C ASN A 125 7.87 10.83 2.23
N PRO A 126 8.76 10.92 3.23
CA PRO A 126 8.33 11.11 4.61
C PRO A 126 7.49 12.38 4.75
N LEU A 127 6.46 12.29 5.58
CA LEU A 127 5.58 13.41 5.88
C LEU A 127 6.33 14.44 6.73
N ASN A 128 6.30 15.70 6.30
CA ASN A 128 6.81 16.79 7.12
C ASN A 128 5.72 17.31 8.08
N ILE A 129 6.12 18.18 9.01
CA ILE A 129 5.20 18.76 10.01
C ILE A 129 4.00 19.48 9.36
N LYS A 130 4.20 20.16 8.23
CA LYS A 130 3.10 20.83 7.51
C LYS A 130 2.12 19.81 6.95
N ASP A 131 2.60 18.72 6.36
CA ASP A 131 1.76 17.64 5.83
C ASP A 131 0.95 16.99 6.96
N LEU A 132 1.60 16.70 8.09
CA LEU A 132 0.95 16.13 9.26
C LEU A 132 -0.09 17.06 9.88
N LEU A 133 0.14 18.39 9.90
CA LEU A 133 -0.86 19.36 10.32
C LEU A 133 -2.08 19.38 9.39
N LEU A 134 -1.87 19.26 8.08
CA LEU A 134 -2.96 19.16 7.10
C LEU A 134 -3.77 17.87 7.31
N ILE A 135 -3.09 16.75 7.55
CA ILE A 135 -3.71 15.46 7.84
C ILE A 135 -4.52 15.54 9.14
N CYS A 136 -3.94 16.10 10.21
CA CYS A 136 -4.61 16.32 11.49
C CYS A 136 -5.89 17.13 11.31
N ASN A 137 -5.83 18.23 10.55
CA ASN A 137 -7.00 19.04 10.22
C ASN A 137 -8.07 18.24 9.48
N LYS A 138 -7.68 17.44 8.48
CA LYS A 138 -8.61 16.58 7.73
C LYS A 138 -9.34 15.60 8.65
N PHE A 139 -8.63 14.98 9.60
CA PHE A 139 -9.25 14.08 10.58
C PHE A 139 -10.23 14.80 11.51
N ILE A 140 -9.88 16.00 11.97
CA ILE A 140 -10.77 16.83 12.81
C ILE A 140 -12.05 17.21 12.06
N GLU A 141 -11.93 17.62 10.79
CA GLU A 141 -13.10 17.95 9.98
C GLU A 141 -13.98 16.71 9.70
N ASN A 142 -13.37 15.56 9.42
CA ASN A 142 -14.11 14.30 9.30
C ASN A 142 -14.85 13.93 10.60
N LEU A 143 -14.25 14.19 11.76
CA LEU A 143 -14.89 13.97 13.05
C LEU A 143 -16.10 14.89 13.25
N LYS A 144 -15.96 16.19 12.95
CA LYS A 144 -17.06 17.15 13.01
C LYS A 144 -18.23 16.75 12.10
N LEU A 145 -17.92 16.32 10.87
CA LEU A 145 -18.94 15.81 9.94
C LEU A 145 -19.69 14.61 10.52
N LYS A 146 -18.98 13.64 11.11
CA LYS A 146 -19.62 12.47 11.76
C LYS A 146 -20.51 12.88 12.94
N LEU A 147 -20.09 13.83 13.76
CA LEU A 147 -20.90 14.34 14.89
C LEU A 147 -22.18 15.01 14.40
N HIS A 148 -22.07 15.84 13.37
CA HIS A 148 -23.22 16.50 12.75
C HIS A 148 -24.20 15.47 12.16
N LEU A 149 -23.72 14.48 11.40
CA LEU A 149 -24.55 13.41 10.84
C LEU A 149 -25.29 12.60 11.92
N ASN A 150 -24.65 12.42 13.08
CA ASN A 150 -25.24 11.75 14.25
C ASN A 150 -26.10 12.68 15.13
N LYS A 151 -26.39 13.92 14.68
CA LYS A 151 -27.19 14.92 15.40
C LYS A 151 -26.64 15.27 16.80
N LEU A 152 -25.33 15.14 16.99
CA LEU A 152 -24.65 15.57 18.20
C LEU A 152 -24.18 17.02 18.01
N ASN A 153 -24.82 17.97 18.71
CA ASN A 153 -24.47 19.39 18.69
C ASN A 153 -23.21 19.67 19.53
N ILE A 154 -22.08 19.09 19.14
CA ILE A 154 -20.78 19.28 19.80
C ILE A 154 -19.90 20.14 18.89
N PHE A 155 -19.51 21.31 19.37
CA PHE A 155 -18.56 22.18 18.68
C PHE A 155 -17.14 21.82 19.10
N ILE A 156 -16.33 21.35 18.15
CA ILE A 156 -14.92 21.05 18.37
C ILE A 156 -14.08 22.19 17.82
N ASN A 157 -13.36 22.88 18.71
CA ASN A 157 -12.31 23.83 18.34
C ASN A 157 -10.99 23.39 18.99
N ILE A 158 -9.96 23.18 18.18
CA ILE A 158 -8.64 22.73 18.65
C ILE A 158 -7.64 23.83 18.29
N ASN A 159 -7.00 24.38 19.33
CA ASN A 159 -5.96 25.40 19.18
C ASN A 159 -4.78 24.85 18.35
N TYR A 160 -4.18 25.70 17.51
CA TYR A 160 -3.01 25.37 16.70
C TYR A 160 -1.86 24.75 17.52
N ASN A 161 -1.59 25.27 18.73
CA ASN A 161 -0.52 24.75 19.58
C ASN A 161 -0.75 23.28 19.96
N ILE A 162 -2.00 22.91 20.23
CA ILE A 162 -2.37 21.51 20.54
C ILE A 162 -2.20 20.64 19.29
N LYS A 163 -2.61 21.12 18.11
CA LYS A 163 -2.39 20.39 16.84
C LYS A 163 -0.91 20.17 16.56
N TYR A 164 -0.08 21.18 16.81
CA TYR A 164 1.35 21.09 16.63
C TYR A 164 1.99 20.08 17.60
N ILE A 165 1.55 20.03 18.85
CA ILE A 165 1.99 19.01 19.82
C ILE A 165 1.53 17.62 19.37
N LEU A 166 0.28 17.45 18.97
CA LEU A 166 -0.27 16.17 18.49
C LEU A 166 0.50 15.60 17.29
N VAL A 167 0.98 16.47 16.40
CA VAL A 167 1.77 16.10 15.23
C VAL A 167 3.21 15.71 15.57
N LYS A 168 3.71 16.10 16.76
CA LYS A 168 5.06 15.76 17.23
C LYS A 168 5.14 14.49 18.07
N LEU A 169 3.99 14.00 18.57
CA LEU A 169 3.88 12.73 19.29
C LEU A 169 4.06 11.56 18.32
#